data_AF-A0A1H1TAS0-F1
#
_entry.id   AF-A0A1H1TAS0-F1
#
_cell.length_a   1.000
_cell.length_b   1.000
_cell.length_c   1.000
_cell.angle_alpha   90.00
_cell.angle_beta   90.00
_cell.angle_gamma   90.00
#
_symmetry.space_group_name_H-M   'P 1'
#
loop_
_entity.id
_entity.type
_entity.pdbx_description
1 polymer ?
#
loop_
_entity_poly.entity_id
_entity_poly.type
_entity_poly.pdbx_seq_one_letter_code
_entity_poly.pdbx_strand_id
1 'polypeptide(L)'
;MKNINKFLGIALLSVSISFLSCDNSEDFDEVVSQIETTDIVNTIFIETDATQQEVAIANVDESQNITVGVNTAISTDVDFTFNVTKDGSAAVLNTDYTVDNTSLLSGDTNITANVTFLAAGRYEVFVAGSSSADLTIVENKSIFLVPSPVKYTFEWADDFYDYDVFIFDVLDPNLVDVYDNFDSSLVTTVYGYSGETVALEEISTALPIGSAYIFVEDYWNDNNASDPVVLTITVAGESPQVFNLTIDKDKYVLKIETSLNADASGLEYTFTAL
;
A
#
# COMPACT_ATOMS: atom_id res chain seq x y z
N MET A 1 -66.69 39.49 0.59
CA MET A 1 -66.10 39.49 -0.76
C MET A 1 -64.67 38.98 -0.65
N LYS A 2 -64.34 37.83 -1.30
CA LYS A 2 -62.99 37.29 -1.66
C LYS A 2 -61.92 37.20 -0.55
N ASN A 3 -61.08 36.18 -0.38
CA ASN A 3 -60.96 34.78 -0.80
C ASN A 3 -59.82 34.20 0.08
N ILE A 4 -60.03 33.01 0.63
CA ILE A 4 -59.06 31.95 0.96
C ILE A 4 -57.99 32.17 2.06
N ASN A 5 -58.01 31.21 2.99
CA ASN A 5 -57.16 31.00 4.16
C ASN A 5 -55.84 30.26 3.85
N LYS A 6 -54.78 30.68 4.57
CA LYS A 6 -53.70 29.90 5.23
C LYS A 6 -52.78 28.94 4.42
N PHE A 7 -51.46 29.19 4.48
CA PHE A 7 -50.38 28.45 5.21
C PHE A 7 -49.01 28.91 4.61
N LEU A 8 -48.11 29.52 5.40
CA LEU A 8 -46.89 28.93 6.03
C LEU A 8 -45.76 28.68 5.00
N GLY A 9 -44.49 29.08 5.10
CA GLY A 9 -43.58 29.69 6.09
C GLY A 9 -42.14 29.63 5.50
N ILE A 10 -41.12 30.08 6.25
CA ILE A 10 -39.64 29.92 6.01
C ILE A 10 -39.04 31.03 5.08
N ALA A 11 -38.35 32.06 5.59
CA ALA A 11 -36.98 32.17 6.14
C ALA A 11 -35.87 32.10 5.07
N LEU A 12 -35.00 33.12 4.97
CA LEU A 12 -33.56 33.05 4.70
C LEU A 12 -32.95 34.46 4.58
N LEU A 13 -32.04 34.83 5.50
CA LEU A 13 -30.83 35.60 5.14
C LEU A 13 -29.84 35.57 6.33
N SER A 14 -28.98 34.57 6.35
CA SER A 14 -27.70 34.63 7.05
C SER A 14 -26.64 34.18 6.08
N VAL A 15 -25.71 35.08 5.80
CA VAL A 15 -24.54 34.87 4.95
C VAL A 15 -23.67 33.78 5.58
N SER A 16 -23.54 32.67 4.87
CA SER A 16 -22.45 31.71 5.05
C SER A 16 -21.66 31.72 3.74
N ILE A 17 -20.44 32.22 3.80
CA ILE A 17 -19.45 32.05 2.73
C ILE A 17 -19.03 30.58 2.79
N SER A 18 -19.61 29.76 1.91
CA SER A 18 -19.12 28.41 1.66
C SER A 18 -17.93 28.53 0.70
N PHE A 19 -16.78 28.00 1.12
CA PHE A 19 -15.70 27.70 0.21
C PHE A 19 -16.25 26.78 -0.89
N LEU A 20 -16.12 27.17 -2.15
CA LEU A 20 -16.15 26.21 -3.25
C LEU A 20 -14.92 25.31 -3.08
N SER A 21 -15.08 24.14 -2.45
CA SER A 21 -14.33 22.98 -2.91
C SER A 21 -15.03 22.52 -4.17
N CYS A 22 -14.29 22.49 -5.28
CA CYS A 22 -14.70 21.80 -6.49
C CYS A 22 -14.82 20.32 -6.09
N ASP A 23 -16.06 19.89 -5.87
CA ASP A 23 -16.40 18.49 -5.71
C ASP A 23 -16.48 17.93 -7.13
N ASN A 24 -15.49 17.13 -7.49
CA ASN A 24 -15.46 16.38 -8.74
C ASN A 24 -15.60 14.88 -8.40
N SER A 25 -16.49 14.55 -7.47
CA SER A 25 -16.75 13.19 -7.01
C SER A 25 -17.39 12.36 -8.13
N GLU A 26 -16.59 11.71 -8.95
CA GLU A 26 -17.07 10.72 -9.92
C GLU A 26 -17.51 9.42 -9.22
N ASP A 27 -18.57 9.49 -8.40
CA ASP A 27 -19.23 8.32 -7.81
C ASP A 27 -20.34 7.81 -8.76
N PHE A 28 -20.68 6.53 -8.67
CA PHE A 28 -21.79 5.89 -9.42
C PHE A 28 -23.09 6.71 -9.36
N ASP A 29 -23.36 7.34 -8.22
CA ASP A 29 -24.53 8.20 -8.00
C ASP A 29 -24.42 9.57 -8.71
N GLU A 30 -23.23 10.12 -8.94
CA GLU A 30 -23.04 11.35 -9.72
C GLU A 30 -23.07 11.09 -11.24
N VAL A 31 -22.48 9.99 -11.70
CA VAL A 31 -22.61 9.51 -13.10
C VAL A 31 -24.08 9.35 -13.47
N VAL A 32 -24.91 8.84 -12.55
CA VAL A 32 -26.36 8.73 -12.76
C VAL A 32 -27.07 10.10 -12.69
N SER A 33 -26.59 11.04 -11.86
CA SER A 33 -27.24 12.35 -11.68
C SER A 33 -26.91 13.39 -12.77
N GLN A 34 -25.77 13.28 -13.46
CA GLN A 34 -25.42 14.13 -14.60
C GLN A 34 -26.14 13.73 -15.91
N ILE A 35 -26.82 12.57 -15.93
CA ILE A 35 -27.67 12.13 -17.05
C ILE A 35 -29.06 12.77 -16.94
N GLU A 36 -29.13 14.11 -16.99
CA GLU A 36 -30.36 14.84 -17.32
C GLU A 36 -30.44 15.17 -18.83
N THR A 37 -29.85 14.34 -19.69
CA THR A 37 -30.01 14.47 -21.15
C THR A 37 -30.10 13.11 -21.83
N THR A 38 -31.30 12.51 -21.86
CA THR A 38 -31.88 11.63 -22.92
C THR A 38 -31.07 10.54 -23.67
N ASP A 39 -29.79 10.32 -23.39
CA ASP A 39 -28.93 9.27 -23.93
C ASP A 39 -28.25 8.56 -22.75
N ILE A 40 -28.69 7.35 -22.43
CA ILE A 40 -27.97 6.47 -21.51
C ILE A 40 -26.71 6.05 -22.25
N VAL A 41 -25.59 6.71 -21.98
CA VAL A 41 -24.29 6.34 -22.51
C VAL A 41 -23.80 5.13 -21.70
N ASN A 42 -23.49 4.03 -22.37
CA ASN A 42 -22.88 2.89 -21.70
C ASN A 42 -21.46 3.27 -21.30
N THR A 43 -21.15 3.23 -20.00
CA THR A 43 -19.86 3.64 -19.46
C THR A 43 -19.11 2.46 -18.87
N ILE A 44 -17.78 2.55 -18.89
CA ILE A 44 -16.86 1.64 -18.21
C ILE A 44 -15.95 2.42 -17.26
N PHE A 45 -15.75 1.89 -16.06
CA PHE A 45 -15.02 2.54 -14.98
C PHE A 45 -14.37 1.51 -14.05
N ILE A 46 -13.36 1.92 -13.31
CA ILE A 46 -12.82 1.13 -12.20
C ILE A 46 -13.72 1.36 -10.98
N GLU A 47 -14.19 0.31 -10.32
CA GLU A 47 -14.91 0.46 -9.05
C GLU A 47 -13.90 0.82 -7.95
N THR A 48 -14.10 1.98 -7.33
CA THR A 48 -13.32 2.44 -6.16
C THR A 48 -14.27 2.66 -5.00
N ASP A 49 -13.98 2.05 -3.85
CA ASP A 49 -14.86 2.05 -2.66
C ASP A 49 -14.90 3.38 -1.88
N ALA A 50 -14.17 4.41 -2.32
CA ALA A 50 -13.99 5.64 -1.58
C ALA A 50 -14.40 6.88 -2.36
N THR A 51 -15.05 7.81 -1.67
CA THR A 51 -15.37 9.19 -2.13
C THR A 51 -14.11 10.04 -2.42
N GLN A 52 -12.93 9.48 -2.18
CA GLN A 52 -11.60 10.02 -2.48
C GLN A 52 -10.73 8.88 -3.04
N GLN A 53 -9.84 9.18 -3.99
CA GLN A 53 -8.88 8.20 -4.50
C GLN A 53 -7.94 7.73 -3.39
N GLU A 54 -8.21 6.56 -2.81
CA GLU A 54 -7.35 5.94 -1.80
C GLU A 54 -6.13 5.29 -2.46
N VAL A 55 -4.97 5.42 -1.80
CA VAL A 55 -3.74 4.74 -2.21
C VAL A 55 -3.66 3.41 -1.46
N ALA A 56 -3.76 2.31 -2.19
CA ALA A 56 -3.57 0.98 -1.63
C ALA A 56 -2.08 0.65 -1.52
N ILE A 57 -1.67 0.01 -0.42
CA ILE A 57 -0.31 -0.55 -0.31
C ILE A 57 -0.31 -1.96 -0.89
N ALA A 58 0.62 -2.23 -1.81
CA ALA A 58 0.79 -3.52 -2.45
C ALA A 58 2.23 -4.03 -2.29
N ASN A 59 2.43 -5.33 -2.41
CA ASN A 59 3.75 -5.95 -2.42
C ASN A 59 4.17 -6.32 -3.84
N VAL A 60 5.49 -6.37 -4.04
CA VAL A 60 6.07 -6.91 -5.28
C VAL A 60 5.66 -8.37 -5.41
N ASP A 61 5.32 -8.77 -6.64
CA ASP A 61 4.88 -10.12 -7.01
C ASP A 61 3.57 -10.59 -6.34
N GLU A 62 2.84 -9.70 -5.68
CA GLU A 62 1.51 -9.99 -5.13
C GLU A 62 0.40 -9.44 -6.03
N SER A 63 -0.56 -10.30 -6.39
CA SER A 63 -1.70 -9.93 -7.22
C SER A 63 -2.68 -9.03 -6.47
N GLN A 64 -2.99 -7.88 -7.07
CA GLN A 64 -3.99 -6.93 -6.62
C GLN A 64 -5.26 -7.07 -7.47
N ASN A 65 -6.41 -7.08 -6.80
CA ASN A 65 -7.70 -7.12 -7.48
C ASN A 65 -8.13 -5.71 -7.87
N ILE A 66 -8.54 -5.54 -9.13
CA ILE A 66 -9.17 -4.31 -9.63
C ILE A 66 -10.51 -4.69 -10.21
N THR A 67 -11.59 -4.16 -9.64
CA THR A 67 -12.92 -4.37 -10.19
C THR A 67 -13.20 -3.33 -11.28
N VAL A 68 -13.62 -3.79 -12.44
CA VAL A 68 -14.03 -2.92 -13.56
C VAL A 68 -15.51 -3.13 -13.80
N GLY A 69 -16.28 -2.06 -13.70
CA GLY A 69 -17.73 -2.05 -13.83
C GLY A 69 -18.21 -1.44 -15.16
N VAL A 70 -19.39 -1.87 -15.60
CA VAL A 70 -20.17 -1.21 -16.65
C VAL A 70 -21.55 -0.86 -16.12
N ASN A 71 -22.05 0.32 -16.47
CA ASN A 71 -23.34 0.82 -15.95
C ASN A 71 -24.56 0.06 -16.52
N THR A 72 -24.40 -0.67 -17.62
CA THR A 72 -25.43 -1.49 -18.25
C THR A 72 -24.81 -2.78 -18.76
N ALA A 73 -25.48 -3.92 -18.54
CA ALA A 73 -25.04 -5.21 -19.04
C ALA A 73 -24.92 -5.22 -20.58
N ILE A 74 -23.82 -5.76 -21.09
CA ILE A 74 -23.50 -5.76 -22.54
C ILE A 74 -23.90 -7.11 -23.14
N SER A 75 -24.38 -7.12 -24.38
CA SER A 75 -24.90 -8.33 -25.06
C SER A 75 -23.83 -9.19 -25.77
N THR A 76 -22.57 -8.79 -25.66
CA THR A 76 -21.41 -9.47 -26.24
C THR A 76 -20.25 -9.39 -25.25
N ASP A 77 -19.33 -10.34 -25.34
CA ASP A 77 -18.08 -10.26 -24.58
C ASP A 77 -17.30 -9.00 -24.98
N VAL A 78 -16.65 -8.37 -24.00
CA VAL A 78 -15.85 -7.16 -24.20
C VAL A 78 -14.48 -7.34 -23.58
N ASP A 79 -13.44 -7.07 -24.36
CA ASP A 79 -12.06 -7.07 -23.90
C ASP A 79 -11.66 -5.64 -23.54
N PHE A 80 -10.97 -5.48 -22.43
CA PHE A 80 -10.44 -4.20 -21.98
C PHE A 80 -8.93 -4.18 -22.06
N THR A 81 -8.40 -2.97 -22.16
CA THR A 81 -6.97 -2.72 -22.05
C THR A 81 -6.74 -1.74 -20.93
N PHE A 82 -5.70 -1.99 -20.15
CA PHE A 82 -5.27 -1.09 -19.09
C PHE A 82 -4.10 -0.24 -19.57
N ASN A 83 -4.11 1.02 -19.16
CA ASN A 83 -2.91 1.85 -19.14
C ASN A 83 -2.42 1.90 -17.70
N VAL A 84 -1.12 1.69 -17.51
CA VAL A 84 -0.50 1.70 -16.19
C VAL A 84 0.66 2.68 -16.23
N THR A 85 0.71 3.56 -15.25
CA THR A 85 1.86 4.43 -15.01
C THR A 85 2.61 3.98 -13.78
N LYS A 86 3.91 4.24 -13.74
CA LYS A 86 4.81 4.03 -12.61
C LYS A 86 5.62 5.31 -12.42
N ASP A 87 5.55 5.90 -11.23
CA ASP A 87 6.26 7.12 -10.86
C ASP A 87 6.03 8.27 -11.87
N GLY A 88 4.81 8.38 -12.39
CA GLY A 88 4.39 9.40 -13.36
C GLY A 88 4.81 9.15 -14.81
N SER A 89 5.47 8.02 -15.11
CA SER A 89 5.82 7.60 -16.48
C SER A 89 5.06 6.35 -16.89
N ALA A 90 4.98 6.04 -18.18
CA ALA A 90 4.36 4.80 -18.64
C ALA A 90 5.10 3.58 -18.07
N ALA A 91 4.37 2.68 -17.40
CA ALA A 91 4.90 1.42 -16.91
C ALA A 91 5.03 0.42 -18.07
N VAL A 92 5.99 -0.49 -17.99
CA VAL A 92 6.27 -1.49 -19.03
C VAL A 92 5.66 -2.84 -18.66
N LEU A 93 4.74 -3.34 -19.48
CA LEU A 93 4.13 -4.66 -19.30
C LEU A 93 5.20 -5.78 -19.30
N ASN A 94 5.07 -6.73 -18.38
CA ASN A 94 6.01 -7.82 -18.08
C ASN A 94 7.39 -7.37 -17.56
N THR A 95 7.56 -6.08 -17.22
CA THR A 95 8.77 -5.57 -16.57
C THR A 95 8.41 -4.87 -15.26
N ASP A 96 7.42 -3.98 -15.30
CA ASP A 96 6.93 -3.26 -14.12
C ASP A 96 5.65 -3.86 -13.56
N TYR A 97 4.83 -4.50 -14.39
CA TYR A 97 3.56 -5.12 -14.00
C TYR A 97 3.11 -6.21 -14.97
N THR A 98 2.22 -7.09 -14.53
CA THR A 98 1.37 -7.94 -15.38
C THR A 98 -0.10 -7.64 -15.12
N VAL A 99 -0.95 -7.95 -16.09
CA VAL A 99 -2.41 -7.88 -15.91
C VAL A 99 -3.06 -9.09 -16.52
N ASP A 100 -3.94 -9.73 -15.76
CA ASP A 100 -4.72 -10.89 -16.16
C ASP A 100 -6.22 -10.60 -16.00
N ASN A 101 -7.04 -11.42 -16.66
CA ASN A 101 -8.50 -11.37 -16.63
C ASN A 101 -9.08 -10.02 -17.08
N THR A 102 -8.95 -9.72 -18.37
CA THR A 102 -9.35 -8.45 -18.97
C THR A 102 -10.61 -8.54 -19.84
N SER A 103 -11.44 -9.57 -19.66
CA SER A 103 -12.61 -9.82 -20.53
C SER A 103 -13.90 -9.91 -19.71
N LEU A 104 -14.84 -9.00 -19.96
CA LEU A 104 -16.21 -9.06 -19.44
C LEU A 104 -17.05 -9.97 -20.33
N LEU A 105 -17.73 -10.95 -19.73
CA LEU A 105 -18.62 -11.83 -20.47
C LEU A 105 -19.98 -11.15 -20.72
N SER A 106 -20.61 -11.52 -21.83
CA SER A 106 -21.95 -11.06 -22.17
C SER A 106 -22.94 -11.28 -21.01
N GLY A 107 -23.62 -10.20 -20.62
CA GLY A 107 -24.64 -10.19 -19.56
C GLY A 107 -24.11 -9.82 -18.18
N ASP A 108 -22.79 -9.86 -17.97
CA ASP A 108 -22.17 -9.40 -16.73
C ASP A 108 -22.09 -7.87 -16.69
N THR A 109 -22.00 -7.33 -15.48
CA THR A 109 -21.86 -5.89 -15.23
C THR A 109 -20.53 -5.52 -14.61
N ASN A 110 -19.70 -6.49 -14.24
CA ASN A 110 -18.36 -6.25 -13.72
C ASN A 110 -17.44 -7.45 -13.95
N ILE A 111 -16.14 -7.17 -13.87
CA ILE A 111 -15.07 -8.17 -13.77
C ILE A 111 -14.10 -7.79 -12.65
N THR A 112 -13.38 -8.79 -12.14
CA THR A 112 -12.19 -8.56 -11.31
C THR A 112 -10.94 -8.87 -12.12
N ALA A 113 -10.26 -7.83 -12.60
CA ALA A 113 -8.93 -7.96 -13.19
C ALA A 113 -7.88 -8.14 -12.09
N ASN A 114 -6.80 -8.84 -12.42
CA ASN A 114 -5.69 -9.09 -11.52
C ASN A 114 -4.45 -8.34 -12.03
N VAL A 115 -3.92 -7.41 -11.25
CA VAL A 115 -2.69 -6.69 -11.57
C VAL A 115 -1.61 -7.10 -10.58
N THR A 116 -0.47 -7.56 -11.08
CA THR A 116 0.71 -7.88 -10.26
C THR A 116 1.80 -6.86 -10.56
N PHE A 117 2.34 -6.21 -9.53
CA PHE A 117 3.46 -5.27 -9.69
C PHE A 117 4.79 -6.00 -9.51
N LEU A 118 5.71 -5.83 -10.46
CA LEU A 118 6.98 -6.57 -10.51
C LEU A 118 8.17 -5.75 -9.97
N ALA A 119 7.93 -4.51 -9.56
CA ALA A 119 8.94 -3.62 -9.03
C ALA A 119 8.31 -2.60 -8.07
N ALA A 120 9.12 -2.05 -7.18
CA ALA A 120 8.73 -0.92 -6.34
C ALA A 120 8.43 0.32 -7.17
N GLY A 121 7.52 1.15 -6.68
CA GLY A 121 7.09 2.40 -7.32
C GLY A 121 5.65 2.73 -6.98
N ARG A 122 5.23 3.93 -7.38
CA ARG A 122 3.82 4.35 -7.29
C ARG A 122 3.13 4.11 -8.62
N TYR A 123 2.14 3.24 -8.61
CA TYR A 123 1.40 2.82 -9.79
C TYR A 123 0.03 3.48 -9.85
N GLU A 124 -0.37 3.88 -11.05
CA GLU A 124 -1.74 4.29 -11.34
C GLU A 124 -2.27 3.44 -12.49
N VAL A 125 -3.42 2.80 -12.28
CA VAL A 125 -4.05 1.88 -13.22
C VAL A 125 -5.35 2.48 -13.72
N PHE A 126 -5.50 2.54 -15.04
CA PHE A 126 -6.64 3.12 -15.75
C PHE A 126 -7.18 2.12 -16.76
N VAL A 127 -8.49 2.15 -17.01
CA VAL A 127 -9.03 1.57 -18.25
C VAL A 127 -8.64 2.50 -19.40
N ALA A 128 -7.98 1.96 -20.42
CA ALA A 128 -7.47 2.72 -21.56
C ALA A 128 -8.27 2.50 -22.84
N GLY A 129 -8.95 1.36 -22.93
CA GLY A 129 -9.61 0.94 -24.15
C GLY A 129 -10.57 -0.21 -23.91
N SER A 130 -11.51 -0.36 -24.82
CA SER A 130 -12.47 -1.44 -24.91
C SER A 130 -12.55 -1.93 -26.36
N SER A 131 -12.80 -3.23 -26.56
CA SER A 131 -13.09 -3.78 -27.89
C SER A 131 -14.45 -3.32 -28.44
N SER A 132 -15.33 -2.79 -27.58
CA SER A 132 -16.61 -2.18 -27.96
C SER A 132 -16.49 -0.66 -28.09
N ALA A 133 -16.77 -0.13 -29.28
CA ALA A 133 -16.77 1.30 -29.56
C ALA A 133 -17.96 2.05 -28.95
N ASP A 134 -18.97 1.33 -28.45
CA ASP A 134 -20.17 1.89 -27.85
C ASP A 134 -20.00 2.21 -26.35
N LEU A 135 -18.83 1.86 -25.76
CA LEU A 135 -18.50 2.17 -24.38
C LEU A 135 -17.71 3.46 -24.28
N THR A 136 -18.16 4.35 -23.41
CA THR A 136 -17.42 5.53 -22.99
C THR A 136 -16.59 5.19 -21.76
N ILE A 137 -15.29 5.46 -21.83
CA ILE A 137 -14.34 5.21 -20.74
C ILE A 137 -14.40 6.39 -19.78
N VAL A 138 -14.62 6.11 -18.50
CA VAL A 138 -14.49 7.09 -17.42
C VAL A 138 -13.01 7.20 -17.05
N GLU A 139 -12.49 8.42 -16.95
CA GLU A 139 -11.08 8.70 -16.66
C GLU A 139 -10.76 8.59 -15.15
N ASN A 140 -11.14 7.47 -14.54
CA ASN A 140 -10.80 7.17 -13.15
C ASN A 140 -9.68 6.14 -13.03
N LYS A 141 -9.14 5.99 -11.82
CA LYS A 141 -7.93 5.19 -11.58
C LYS A 141 -7.91 4.54 -10.20
N SER A 142 -7.28 3.38 -10.12
CA SER A 142 -6.76 2.83 -8.86
C SER A 142 -5.30 3.25 -8.68
N ILE A 143 -4.93 3.59 -7.46
CA ILE A 143 -3.57 3.99 -7.10
C ILE A 143 -3.00 2.96 -6.14
N PHE A 144 -1.81 2.47 -6.46
CA PHE A 144 -1.07 1.52 -5.63
C PHE A 144 0.31 2.07 -5.32
N LEU A 145 0.75 1.93 -4.08
CA LEU A 145 2.13 2.16 -3.68
C LEU A 145 2.79 0.81 -3.39
N VAL A 146 3.84 0.50 -4.13
CA VAL A 146 4.68 -0.68 -3.94
C VAL A 146 5.98 -0.22 -3.30
N PRO A 147 6.19 -0.43 -1.99
CA PRO A 147 7.34 0.11 -1.29
C PRO A 147 8.67 -0.46 -1.80
N SER A 148 9.70 0.37 -1.81
CA SER A 148 11.07 -0.14 -1.98
C SER A 148 11.49 -0.91 -0.72
N PRO A 149 12.22 -2.03 -0.85
CA PRO A 149 12.78 -2.69 0.31
C PRO A 149 13.70 -1.76 1.09
N VAL A 150 13.63 -1.84 2.42
CA VAL A 150 14.58 -1.21 3.33
C VAL A 150 15.71 -2.21 3.58
N LYS A 151 16.96 -1.75 3.44
CA LYS A 151 18.14 -2.56 3.73
C LYS A 151 18.63 -2.29 5.15
N TYR A 152 18.85 -3.35 5.92
CA TYR A 152 19.42 -3.35 7.24
C TYR A 152 20.74 -4.12 7.18
N THR A 153 21.81 -3.51 7.67
CA THR A 153 23.12 -4.12 7.76
C THR A 153 23.58 -4.06 9.21
N PHE A 154 23.98 -5.20 9.79
CA PHE A 154 24.54 -5.29 11.12
C PHE A 154 25.97 -5.77 11.00
N GLU A 155 26.92 -5.01 11.54
CA GLU A 155 28.34 -5.34 11.48
C GLU A 155 28.91 -5.35 12.90
N TRP A 156 29.73 -6.37 13.21
CA TRP A 156 30.48 -6.46 14.46
C TRP A 156 31.92 -6.86 14.19
N ALA A 157 32.78 -6.72 15.19
CA ALA A 157 34.23 -6.79 14.98
C ALA A 157 34.81 -8.20 15.10
N ASP A 158 34.23 -9.05 15.95
CA ASP A 158 34.77 -10.37 16.30
C ASP A 158 33.86 -11.47 15.75
N ASP A 159 34.39 -12.29 14.83
CA ASP A 159 33.68 -13.39 14.19
C ASP A 159 33.49 -14.61 15.10
N PHE A 160 34.01 -14.55 16.33
CA PHE A 160 33.65 -15.50 17.37
C PHE A 160 32.17 -15.36 17.79
N TYR A 161 31.63 -14.14 17.78
CA TYR A 161 30.23 -13.89 18.08
C TYR A 161 29.37 -14.04 16.84
N ASP A 162 28.12 -14.43 17.06
CA ASP A 162 27.16 -14.69 16.00
C ASP A 162 25.81 -14.09 16.40
N TYR A 163 25.40 -13.07 15.65
CA TYR A 163 24.19 -12.32 15.94
C TYR A 163 23.19 -12.49 14.80
N ASP A 164 22.11 -13.19 15.10
CA ASP A 164 21.01 -13.34 14.17
C ASP A 164 20.03 -12.20 14.34
N VAL A 165 19.45 -11.75 13.23
CA VAL A 165 18.56 -10.60 13.24
C VAL A 165 17.20 -11.00 12.74
N PHE A 166 16.17 -10.57 13.48
CA PHE A 166 14.78 -10.77 13.13
C PHE A 166 14.04 -9.44 13.10
N ILE A 167 13.14 -9.28 12.12
CA ILE A 167 12.23 -8.14 12.06
C ILE A 167 10.80 -8.65 12.22
N PHE A 168 10.15 -8.26 13.32
CA PHE A 168 8.81 -8.70 13.69
C PHE A 168 7.78 -7.58 13.59
N ASP A 169 6.51 -7.94 13.53
CA ASP A 169 5.37 -7.01 13.58
C ASP A 169 4.97 -6.60 15.00
N VAL A 170 5.52 -7.27 16.00
CA VAL A 170 5.16 -7.07 17.40
C VAL A 170 6.40 -7.08 18.29
N LEU A 171 6.33 -6.29 19.37
CA LEU A 171 7.26 -6.36 20.49
C LEU A 171 6.63 -7.21 21.57
N ASP A 172 7.13 -8.42 21.75
CA ASP A 172 6.72 -9.29 22.85
C ASP A 172 7.82 -9.34 23.92
N PRO A 173 7.60 -8.82 25.14
CA PRO A 173 8.59 -8.86 26.22
C PRO A 173 8.88 -10.28 26.74
N ASN A 174 8.08 -11.28 26.37
CA ASN A 174 8.29 -12.68 26.73
C ASN A 174 9.13 -13.44 25.69
N LEU A 175 9.36 -12.86 24.50
CA LEU A 175 10.32 -13.40 23.56
C LEU A 175 11.72 -13.13 24.11
N VAL A 176 12.36 -14.20 24.57
CA VAL A 176 13.69 -14.15 25.19
C VAL A 176 14.75 -14.89 24.39
N ASP A 177 14.35 -15.75 23.45
CA ASP A 177 15.22 -16.56 22.60
C ASP A 177 14.36 -17.11 21.44
N VAL A 178 14.75 -16.83 20.20
CA VAL A 178 14.02 -17.23 18.99
C VAL A 178 14.25 -18.69 18.63
N TYR A 179 15.35 -19.32 19.03
CA TYR A 179 15.64 -20.70 18.64
C TYR A 179 15.07 -21.73 19.62
N ASP A 180 15.11 -21.43 20.91
CA ASP A 180 14.68 -22.35 21.98
C ASP A 180 13.24 -22.11 22.42
N ASN A 181 12.74 -20.87 22.36
CA ASN A 181 11.45 -20.48 22.94
C ASN A 181 10.51 -19.73 21.99
N PHE A 182 10.73 -19.81 20.67
CA PHE A 182 9.82 -19.20 19.72
C PHE A 182 8.45 -19.89 19.73
N ASP A 183 7.48 -19.18 20.28
CA ASP A 183 6.08 -19.52 20.15
C ASP A 183 5.48 -18.66 19.04
N SER A 184 5.06 -19.32 17.95
CA SER A 184 4.37 -18.69 16.82
C SER A 184 3.06 -17.98 17.19
N SER A 185 2.57 -18.13 18.43
CA SER A 185 1.45 -17.35 18.94
C SER A 185 1.85 -15.94 19.41
N LEU A 186 3.15 -15.71 19.66
CA LEU A 186 3.72 -14.45 20.14
C LEU A 186 4.07 -13.49 18.99
N VAL A 187 4.35 -14.03 17.80
CA VAL A 187 4.71 -13.27 16.60
C VAL A 187 3.74 -13.62 15.48
N THR A 188 3.08 -12.61 14.89
CA THR A 188 2.13 -12.87 13.81
C THR A 188 2.85 -12.90 12.46
N THR A 189 3.89 -12.06 12.29
CA THR A 189 4.64 -11.95 11.03
C THR A 189 6.13 -11.75 11.27
N VAL A 190 6.96 -12.47 10.51
CA VAL A 190 8.40 -12.22 10.38
C VAL A 190 8.64 -11.55 9.03
N TYR A 191 9.02 -10.28 9.05
CA TYR A 191 9.27 -9.50 7.83
C TYR A 191 10.63 -9.76 7.21
N GLY A 192 11.62 -10.15 8.03
CA GLY A 192 12.97 -10.41 7.60
C GLY A 192 13.74 -11.17 8.66
N TYR A 193 14.69 -11.98 8.21
CA TYR A 193 15.59 -12.74 9.05
C TYR A 193 16.94 -12.86 8.36
N SER A 194 18.00 -12.88 9.16
CA SER A 194 19.35 -13.24 8.75
C SER A 194 19.99 -14.08 9.85
N GLY A 195 20.89 -14.98 9.46
CA GLY A 195 21.66 -15.78 10.41
C GLY A 195 22.79 -16.53 9.73
N GLU A 196 23.71 -15.75 9.18
CA GLU A 196 24.98 -16.26 8.68
C GLU A 196 26.00 -16.27 9.82
N THR A 197 26.98 -17.16 9.76
CA THR A 197 28.00 -17.28 10.82
C THR A 197 29.19 -16.34 10.58
N VAL A 198 28.93 -15.13 10.08
CA VAL A 198 29.95 -14.12 9.74
C VAL A 198 29.65 -12.83 10.48
N ALA A 199 30.67 -11.99 10.70
CA ALA A 199 30.52 -10.74 11.44
C ALA A 199 29.75 -9.62 10.69
N LEU A 200 28.78 -10.00 9.87
CA LEU A 200 28.00 -9.16 8.99
C LEU A 200 26.67 -9.83 8.64
N GLU A 201 25.57 -9.25 9.10
CA GLU A 201 24.23 -9.64 8.65
C GLU A 201 23.61 -8.60 7.72
N GLU A 202 22.92 -9.06 6.68
CA GLU A 202 22.16 -8.19 5.77
C GLU A 202 20.72 -8.68 5.58
N ILE A 203 19.76 -7.81 5.85
CA ILE A 203 18.33 -8.03 5.58
C ILE A 203 17.84 -6.96 4.60
N SER A 204 17.07 -7.35 3.59
CA SER A 204 16.38 -6.42 2.71
C SER A 204 14.90 -6.80 2.64
N THR A 205 14.04 -5.96 3.20
CA THR A 205 12.60 -6.24 3.25
C THR A 205 11.75 -4.99 3.14
N ALA A 206 10.57 -5.11 2.53
CA ALA A 206 9.57 -4.06 2.54
C ALA A 206 8.75 -4.18 3.84
N LEU A 207 8.53 -3.06 4.52
CA LEU A 207 7.70 -3.03 5.71
C LEU A 207 6.29 -2.53 5.38
N PRO A 208 5.24 -3.13 5.95
CA PRO A 208 3.91 -2.57 5.85
C PRO A 208 3.78 -1.29 6.69
N ILE A 209 2.69 -0.55 6.47
CA ILE A 209 2.29 0.56 7.36
C ILE A 209 2.05 0.01 8.76
N GLY A 210 2.53 0.72 9.77
CA GLY A 210 2.38 0.34 11.17
C GLY A 210 3.71 0.29 11.90
N SER A 211 3.86 -0.63 12.82
CA SER A 211 5.09 -0.82 13.59
C SER A 211 5.76 -2.13 13.23
N ALA A 212 7.08 -2.10 13.18
CA ALA A 212 7.93 -3.27 13.16
C ALA A 212 9.03 -3.13 14.21
N TYR A 213 9.63 -4.24 14.61
CA TYR A 213 10.62 -4.28 15.67
C TYR A 213 11.79 -5.15 15.26
N ILE A 214 12.99 -4.65 15.49
CA ILE A 214 14.22 -5.42 15.28
C ILE A 214 14.58 -6.11 16.59
N PHE A 215 14.64 -7.43 16.53
CA PHE A 215 15.16 -8.29 17.58
C PHE A 215 16.52 -8.84 17.14
N VAL A 216 17.50 -8.78 18.02
CA VAL A 216 18.82 -9.36 17.81
C VAL A 216 18.97 -10.51 18.79
N GLU A 217 19.32 -11.67 18.26
CA GLU A 217 19.59 -12.92 18.97
C GLU A 217 21.10 -13.15 19.00
N ASP A 218 21.66 -13.42 20.17
CA ASP A 218 23.00 -13.97 20.36
C ASP A 218 22.93 -15.49 20.21
N TYR A 219 23.25 -15.99 19.02
CA TYR A 219 23.08 -17.40 18.65
C TYR A 219 23.83 -18.36 19.60
N TRP A 220 25.00 -17.94 20.09
CA TRP A 220 25.79 -18.76 21.02
C TRP A 220 25.32 -18.66 22.47
N ASN A 221 24.43 -17.71 22.76
CA ASN A 221 23.95 -17.34 24.09
C ASN A 221 25.12 -17.21 25.09
N ASP A 222 26.25 -16.73 24.59
CA ASP A 222 27.48 -16.62 25.36
C ASP A 222 27.46 -15.40 26.29
N ASN A 223 26.38 -14.59 26.19
CA ASN A 223 26.06 -13.46 27.05
C ASN A 223 27.26 -12.52 27.17
N ASN A 224 27.89 -12.25 26.03
CA ASN A 224 29.03 -11.35 26.00
C ASN A 224 28.63 -9.96 26.51
N ALA A 225 29.39 -9.45 27.47
CA ALA A 225 29.22 -8.08 27.90
C ALA A 225 29.81 -7.13 26.84
N SER A 226 28.95 -6.68 25.93
CA SER A 226 29.04 -5.38 25.26
C SER A 226 29.82 -5.27 23.95
N ASP A 227 29.76 -6.28 23.08
CA ASP A 227 30.32 -6.11 21.74
C ASP A 227 29.57 -5.02 20.95
N PRO A 228 30.30 -4.06 20.36
CA PRO A 228 29.68 -2.99 19.61
C PRO A 228 29.18 -3.54 18.27
N VAL A 229 27.88 -3.41 18.05
CA VAL A 229 27.25 -3.73 16.77
C VAL A 229 26.86 -2.43 16.09
N VAL A 230 27.22 -2.27 14.82
CA VAL A 230 26.84 -1.12 14.01
C VAL A 230 25.67 -1.53 13.13
N LEU A 231 24.49 -0.99 13.42
CA LEU A 231 23.31 -1.12 12.57
C LEU A 231 23.27 0.07 11.59
N THR A 232 23.33 -0.23 10.30
CA THR A 232 23.10 0.73 9.22
C THR A 232 21.78 0.43 8.52
N ILE A 233 20.89 1.41 8.47
CA ILE A 233 19.60 1.32 7.79
C ILE A 233 19.63 2.21 6.56
N THR A 234 19.32 1.65 5.40
CA THR A 234 19.30 2.35 4.12
C THR A 234 17.91 2.25 3.50
N VAL A 235 17.24 3.39 3.42
CA VAL A 235 16.00 3.59 2.65
C VAL A 235 16.37 4.21 1.30
N ALA A 236 15.79 3.70 0.22
CA ALA A 236 16.09 4.19 -1.13
C ALA A 236 15.78 5.69 -1.25
N GLY A 237 16.76 6.47 -1.70
CA GLY A 237 16.63 7.93 -1.85
C GLY A 237 16.91 8.73 -0.57
N GLU A 238 17.16 8.08 0.57
CA GLU A 238 17.50 8.73 1.83
C GLU A 238 18.98 8.57 2.20
N SER A 239 19.45 9.39 3.15
CA SER A 239 20.78 9.19 3.74
C SER A 239 20.74 8.00 4.70
N PRO A 240 21.75 7.11 4.70
CA PRO A 240 21.81 6.01 5.64
C PRO A 240 21.75 6.49 7.09
N GLN A 241 20.96 5.78 7.91
CA GLN A 241 20.88 6.01 9.35
C GLN A 241 21.76 4.98 10.07
N VAL A 242 22.55 5.42 11.04
CA VAL A 242 23.52 4.58 11.75
C VAL A 242 23.23 4.57 13.24
N PHE A 243 23.10 3.38 13.80
CA PHE A 243 22.88 3.13 15.22
C PHE A 243 24.05 2.31 15.76
N ASN A 244 24.72 2.85 16.79
CA ASN A 244 25.72 2.09 17.53
C ASN A 244 25.01 1.37 18.67
N LEU A 245 24.91 0.06 18.53
CA LEU A 245 24.25 -0.83 19.46
C LEU A 245 25.30 -1.53 20.33
N THR A 246 24.86 -1.95 21.50
CA THR A 246 25.63 -2.81 22.38
C THR A 246 24.78 -4.03 22.61
N ILE A 247 25.19 -5.19 22.12
CA ILE A 247 24.45 -6.43 22.30
C ILE A 247 25.08 -7.18 23.46
N ASP A 248 24.28 -7.44 24.48
CA ASP A 248 24.68 -8.11 25.73
C ASP A 248 23.88 -9.37 26.04
N LYS A 249 22.82 -9.58 25.26
CA LYS A 249 21.85 -10.67 25.31
C LYS A 249 20.86 -10.49 24.16
N ASP A 250 20.00 -11.48 23.98
CA ASP A 250 18.84 -11.43 23.10
C ASP A 250 17.90 -10.29 23.50
N LYS A 251 17.60 -9.40 22.56
CA LYS A 251 16.74 -8.24 22.83
C LYS A 251 16.24 -7.55 21.58
N TYR A 252 15.14 -6.82 21.78
CA TYR A 252 14.73 -5.76 20.87
C TYR A 252 15.69 -4.57 20.97
N VAL A 253 16.09 -4.05 19.82
CA VAL A 253 17.05 -2.93 19.72
C VAL A 253 16.44 -1.70 19.06
N LEU A 254 15.40 -1.87 18.24
CA LEU A 254 14.82 -0.80 17.46
C LEU A 254 13.32 -1.02 17.23
N LYS A 255 12.53 0.05 17.39
CA LYS A 255 11.18 0.16 16.84
C LYS A 255 11.24 0.96 15.54
N ILE A 256 10.54 0.46 14.53
CA ILE A 256 10.35 1.10 13.23
C ILE A 256 8.87 1.47 13.12
N GLU A 257 8.58 2.72 12.81
CA GLU A 257 7.23 3.19 12.51
C GLU A 257 7.18 3.62 11.05
N THR A 258 6.29 2.99 10.29
CA THR A 258 6.09 3.21 8.86
C THR A 258 4.73 3.86 8.64
N SER A 259 4.70 5.00 7.98
CA SER A 259 3.46 5.70 7.61
C SER A 259 3.46 6.12 6.15
N LEU A 260 2.28 6.33 5.58
CA LEU A 260 2.15 6.97 4.28
C LEU A 260 2.49 8.46 4.39
N ASN A 261 3.27 8.99 3.45
CA ASN A 261 3.59 10.42 3.40
C ASN A 261 2.31 11.24 3.23
N ALA A 262 2.34 12.51 3.64
CA ALA A 262 1.18 13.39 3.59
C ALA A 262 0.57 13.56 2.17
N ASP A 263 1.37 13.37 1.12
CA ASP A 263 0.96 13.45 -0.29
C ASP A 263 0.71 12.08 -0.94
N ALA A 264 0.81 11.00 -0.17
CA ALA A 264 0.68 9.62 -0.62
C ALA A 264 1.61 9.23 -1.78
N SER A 265 2.77 9.88 -1.88
CA SER A 265 3.79 9.58 -2.90
C SER A 265 4.72 8.43 -2.50
N GLY A 266 4.82 8.12 -1.21
CA GLY A 266 5.77 7.17 -0.66
C GLY A 266 5.50 6.87 0.82
N LEU A 267 6.43 6.14 1.44
CA LEU A 267 6.42 5.85 2.86
C LEU A 267 7.46 6.67 3.62
N GLU A 268 7.14 6.97 4.87
CA GLU A 268 7.96 7.68 5.84
C GLU A 268 8.32 6.68 6.94
N TYR A 269 9.60 6.67 7.34
CA TYR A 269 10.13 5.76 8.35
C TYR A 269 10.67 6.55 9.55
N THR A 270 10.21 6.19 10.74
CA THR A 270 10.77 6.67 12.01
C THR A 270 11.41 5.51 12.75
N PHE A 271 12.68 5.68 13.12
CA PHE A 271 13.47 4.67 13.83
C PHE A 271 13.75 5.12 15.26
N THR A 272 13.37 4.30 16.24
CA THR A 272 13.53 4.60 17.66
C THR A 272 14.29 3.48 18.35
N ALA A 273 15.45 3.79 18.95
CA ALA A 273 16.20 2.84 19.76
C ALA A 273 15.42 2.45 21.02
N LEU A 274 15.50 1.17 21.41
CA LEU A 274 14.79 0.58 22.55
C LEU A 274 15.71 0.32 23.74
#